data_AF-A0A3M5P5P7-F1
#
_entry.id   AF-A0A3M5P5P7-F1
#
_cell.length_a   1.000
_cell.length_b   1.000
_cell.length_c   1.000
_cell.angle_alpha   90.00
_cell.angle_beta   90.00
_cell.angle_gamma   90.00
#
_symmetry.space_group_name_H-M   'P 1'
#
loop_
_entity.id
_entity.type
_entity.pdbx_description
1 polymer ?
#
loop_
_entity_poly.entity_id
_entity_poly.type
_entity_poly.pdbx_seq_one_letter_code
_entity_poly.pdbx_strand_id
1 'polypeptide(L)'
;MRLVYCALACLTLSGVALSAQARNATESERYLCRWGSTIAGGAQASKLSGVTRYGARQKLQARKFAKQWMRPMALGITEQTYDSDSRLKPDSVKQIYYDGCIRHEVARR
;
A
#
# COMPACT_ATOMS: atom_id res chain seq x y z
N MET A 1 10.92 -0.91 53.55
CA MET A 1 9.70 -1.45 52.89
C MET A 1 9.18 -0.55 51.76
N ARG A 2 8.95 0.75 51.97
CA ARG A 2 8.31 1.65 50.96
C ARG A 2 9.10 1.84 49.65
N LEU A 3 10.44 1.89 49.73
CA LEU A 3 11.33 1.99 48.55
C LEU A 3 11.35 0.71 47.70
N VAL A 4 11.20 -0.45 48.34
CA VAL A 4 11.16 -1.77 47.66
C VAL A 4 9.87 -1.92 46.86
N TYR A 5 8.74 -1.44 47.42
CA TYR A 5 7.46 -1.41 46.70
C TYR A 5 7.47 -0.43 45.51
N CYS A 6 8.14 0.72 45.62
CA CYS A 6 8.30 1.64 44.47
C CYS A 6 9.18 1.04 43.37
N ALA A 7 10.27 0.34 43.72
CA ALA A 7 11.13 -0.32 42.74
C ALA A 7 10.41 -1.48 42.01
N LEU A 8 9.60 -2.26 42.73
CA LEU A 8 8.76 -3.31 42.14
C LEU A 8 7.67 -2.74 41.22
N ALA A 9 7.06 -1.61 41.56
CA ALA A 9 6.06 -0.96 40.70
C ALA A 9 6.63 -0.39 39.38
N CYS A 10 7.88 0.09 39.39
CA CYS A 10 8.55 0.54 38.16
C CYS A 10 8.95 -0.63 37.25
N LEU A 11 9.31 -1.79 37.81
CA LEU A 11 9.63 -3.00 37.05
C LEU A 11 8.39 -3.64 36.41
N THR A 12 7.21 -3.54 37.02
CA THR A 12 5.98 -4.07 36.42
C THR A 12 5.43 -3.17 35.31
N LEU A 13 5.61 -1.85 35.39
CA LEU A 13 5.19 -0.94 34.31
C LEU A 13 6.06 -1.02 33.05
N SER A 14 7.33 -1.42 33.17
CA SER A 14 8.25 -1.52 32.03
C SER A 14 8.16 -2.85 31.27
N GLY A 15 7.47 -3.86 31.81
CA GLY A 15 7.30 -5.18 31.17
C GLY A 15 6.25 -5.24 30.05
N VAL A 16 5.36 -4.25 29.94
CA VAL A 16 4.25 -4.26 28.95
C VAL A 16 4.60 -3.49 27.66
N ALA A 17 5.76 -2.83 27.60
CA ALA A 17 6.14 -1.98 26.46
C ALA A 17 6.94 -2.69 25.34
N LEU A 18 7.24 -3.99 25.46
CA LEU A 18 8.21 -4.67 24.58
C LEU A 18 7.66 -5.32 23.31
N SER A 19 6.38 -5.14 22.97
CA SER A 19 5.77 -5.85 21.82
C SER A 19 5.25 -4.94 20.71
N ALA A 20 5.71 -3.69 20.62
CA ALA A 20 5.49 -2.86 19.44
C ALA A 20 6.77 -2.80 18.59
N GLN A 21 7.34 -3.96 18.28
CA GLN A 21 8.45 -4.02 17.35
C GLN A 21 7.88 -3.70 15.96
N ALA A 22 8.15 -2.50 15.45
CA ALA A 22 7.71 -2.06 14.13
C ALA A 22 8.25 -3.04 13.08
N ARG A 23 7.42 -4.00 12.67
CA ARG A 23 7.78 -5.00 11.67
C ARG A 23 7.86 -4.27 10.34
N ASN A 24 9.05 -4.24 9.74
CA ASN A 24 9.20 -3.67 8.41
C ASN A 24 8.56 -4.59 7.36
N ALA A 25 8.05 -4.00 6.27
CA ALA A 25 7.66 -4.76 5.09
C ALA A 25 8.85 -5.61 4.60
N THR A 26 8.57 -6.81 4.12
CA THR A 26 9.55 -7.66 3.43
C THR A 26 9.88 -7.09 2.07
N GLU A 27 10.94 -7.60 1.42
CA GLU A 27 11.29 -7.18 0.08
C GLU A 27 10.21 -7.52 -0.96
N SER A 28 9.57 -8.69 -0.83
CA SER A 28 8.47 -9.10 -1.71
C SER A 28 7.25 -8.21 -1.56
N GLU A 29 6.88 -7.83 -0.33
CA GLU A 29 5.81 -6.87 -0.06
C GLU A 29 6.15 -5.48 -0.62
N ARG A 30 7.38 -4.99 -0.42
CA ARG A 30 7.85 -3.75 -1.04
C ARG A 30 7.78 -3.80 -2.56
N TYR A 31 8.15 -4.92 -3.16
CA TYR A 31 8.05 -5.13 -4.60
C TYR A 31 6.60 -5.07 -5.09
N LEU A 32 5.68 -5.76 -4.40
CA LEU A 32 4.25 -5.74 -4.73
C LEU A 32 3.67 -4.31 -4.62
N CYS A 33 3.95 -3.61 -3.52
CA CYS A 33 3.51 -2.23 -3.33
C CYS A 33 4.09 -1.28 -4.39
N ARG A 34 5.37 -1.43 -4.71
CA ARG A 34 6.02 -0.64 -5.77
C ARG A 34 5.38 -0.93 -7.12
N TRP A 35 5.20 -2.19 -7.47
CA TRP A 35 4.57 -2.59 -8.72
C TRP A 35 3.14 -2.04 -8.82
N GLY A 36 2.32 -2.20 -7.78
CA GLY A 36 0.95 -1.69 -7.73
C GLY A 36 0.89 -0.16 -7.88
N SER A 37 1.83 0.56 -7.26
CA SER A 37 1.92 2.02 -7.40
C SER A 37 2.13 2.46 -8.85
N THR A 38 2.92 1.71 -9.63
CA THR A 38 3.13 2.02 -11.05
C THR A 38 1.85 1.85 -11.86
N ILE A 39 1.00 0.89 -11.51
CA ILE A 39 -0.30 0.70 -12.16
C ILE A 39 -1.23 1.86 -11.80
N ALA A 40 -1.31 2.24 -10.52
CA ALA A 40 -2.14 3.36 -10.06
C ALA A 40 -1.73 4.69 -10.73
N GLY A 41 -0.43 4.97 -10.79
CA GLY A 41 0.09 6.15 -11.50
C GLY A 41 -0.24 6.12 -13.00
N GLY A 42 -0.06 4.98 -13.66
CA GLY A 42 -0.40 4.83 -15.07
C GLY A 42 -1.91 4.98 -15.35
N ALA A 43 -2.75 4.46 -14.47
CA ALA A 43 -4.20 4.65 -14.52
C ALA A 43 -4.57 6.12 -14.35
N GLN A 44 -3.97 6.81 -13.37
CA GLN A 44 -4.20 8.24 -13.16
C GLN A 44 -3.75 9.08 -14.36
N ALA A 45 -2.59 8.77 -14.95
CA ALA A 45 -2.12 9.44 -16.17
C ALA A 45 -3.11 9.26 -17.32
N SER A 46 -3.60 8.03 -17.52
CA SER A 46 -4.60 7.71 -18.56
C SER A 46 -5.92 8.46 -18.32
N LYS A 47 -6.39 8.49 -17.07
CA LYS A 47 -7.59 9.22 -16.68
C LYS A 47 -7.46 10.72 -16.97
N LEU A 48 -6.35 11.33 -16.58
CA LEU A 48 -6.09 12.76 -16.81
C LEU A 48 -5.91 13.10 -18.29
N SER A 49 -5.48 12.15 -19.11
CA SER A 49 -5.41 12.31 -20.57
C SER A 49 -6.74 12.04 -21.28
N GLY A 50 -7.84 11.87 -20.55
CA GLY A 50 -9.19 11.66 -21.11
C GLY A 50 -9.47 10.25 -21.60
N VAL A 51 -8.59 9.27 -21.34
CA VAL A 51 -8.89 7.86 -21.66
C VAL A 51 -9.99 7.37 -20.74
N THR A 52 -11.04 6.79 -21.31
CA THR A 52 -12.15 6.24 -20.52
C THR A 52 -11.70 5.04 -19.70
N ARG A 53 -12.41 4.77 -18.61
CA ARG A 53 -12.24 3.56 -17.79
C ARG A 53 -12.25 2.29 -18.64
N TYR A 54 -13.20 2.20 -19.57
CA TYR A 54 -13.30 1.08 -20.51
C TYR A 54 -12.04 0.94 -21.39
N GLY A 55 -11.54 2.05 -21.94
CA GLY A 55 -10.31 2.05 -22.76
C GLY A 55 -9.08 1.61 -21.97
N ALA A 56 -8.93 2.09 -20.73
CA ALA A 56 -7.86 1.66 -19.83
C ALA A 56 -7.96 0.16 -19.50
N ARG A 57 -9.17 -0.33 -19.25
CA ARG A 57 -9.47 -1.75 -19.00
C ARG A 57 -9.07 -2.64 -20.19
N GLN A 58 -9.47 -2.26 -21.41
CA GLN A 58 -9.09 -3.00 -22.61
C GLN A 58 -7.56 -3.04 -22.82
N LYS A 59 -6.88 -1.91 -22.61
CA LYS A 59 -5.41 -1.85 -22.72
C LYS A 59 -4.72 -2.82 -21.75
N LEU A 60 -5.23 -2.93 -20.53
CA LEU A 60 -4.72 -3.90 -19.55
C LEU A 60 -5.08 -5.34 -19.92
N GLN A 61 -6.26 -5.60 -20.48
CA GLN A 61 -6.63 -6.93 -20.97
C GLN A 61 -5.72 -7.40 -22.13
N ALA A 62 -5.30 -6.50 -23.01
CA ALA A 62 -4.37 -6.82 -24.10
C ALA A 62 -2.90 -6.95 -23.64
N ARG A 63 -2.55 -6.40 -22.47
CA ARG A 63 -1.16 -6.43 -21.95
C ARG A 63 -0.73 -7.86 -21.59
N LYS A 64 0.54 -8.20 -21.87
CA LYS A 64 1.19 -9.41 -21.35
C LYS A 64 1.69 -9.16 -19.92
N PHE A 65 1.38 -10.07 -19.02
CA PHE A 65 1.82 -10.04 -17.62
C PHE A 65 2.73 -11.23 -17.32
N ALA A 66 3.74 -11.01 -16.49
CA ALA A 66 4.70 -12.05 -16.12
C ALA A 66 4.09 -13.15 -15.24
N LYS A 67 3.08 -12.81 -14.44
CA LYS A 67 2.36 -13.73 -13.56
C LYS A 67 0.85 -13.59 -13.78
N GLN A 68 0.11 -14.69 -13.65
CA GLN A 68 -1.33 -14.71 -13.92
C GLN A 68 -2.12 -13.79 -12.97
N TRP A 69 -1.71 -13.68 -11.70
CA TRP A 69 -2.36 -12.83 -10.70
C TRP A 69 -2.23 -11.32 -10.98
N MET A 70 -1.24 -10.90 -11.77
CA MET A 70 -0.97 -9.47 -12.00
C MET A 70 -2.08 -8.81 -12.82
N ARG A 71 -2.71 -9.54 -13.74
CA ARG A 71 -3.78 -9.01 -14.58
C ARG A 71 -5.01 -8.58 -13.76
N PRO A 72 -5.66 -9.46 -12.98
CA PRO A 72 -6.82 -9.06 -12.19
C PRO A 72 -6.47 -7.98 -11.17
N MET A 73 -5.28 -8.02 -10.56
CA MET A 73 -4.82 -6.97 -9.64
C MET A 73 -4.65 -5.62 -10.34
N ALA A 74 -4.03 -5.59 -11.53
CA ALA A 74 -3.86 -4.36 -12.29
C ALA A 74 -5.21 -3.76 -12.72
N LEU A 75 -6.16 -4.62 -13.11
CA LEU A 75 -7.54 -4.20 -13.40
C LEU A 75 -8.19 -3.57 -12.16
N GLY A 76 -8.14 -4.25 -11.00
CA GLY A 76 -8.72 -3.74 -9.76
C GLY A 76 -8.12 -2.40 -9.29
N ILE A 77 -6.80 -2.23 -9.40
CA ILE A 77 -6.13 -0.95 -9.07
C ILE A 77 -6.59 0.16 -10.03
N THR A 78 -6.74 -0.17 -11.31
CA THR A 78 -7.16 0.79 -12.33
C THR A 78 -8.60 1.22 -12.12
N GLU A 79 -9.51 0.28 -11.89
CA GLU A 79 -10.91 0.58 -11.58
C GLU A 79 -11.02 1.51 -10.36
N GLN A 80 -10.34 1.19 -9.26
CA GLN A 80 -10.31 2.03 -8.06
C GLN A 80 -9.75 3.45 -8.32
N THR A 81 -8.71 3.55 -9.16
CA THR A 81 -8.13 4.86 -9.53
C THR A 81 -9.13 5.70 -10.35
N TYR A 82 -9.94 5.05 -11.19
CA TYR A 82 -10.99 5.69 -11.98
C TYR A 82 -12.25 6.00 -11.18
N ASP A 83 -12.54 5.25 -10.11
CA ASP A 83 -13.65 5.51 -9.18
C ASP A 83 -13.39 6.71 -8.27
N SER A 84 -12.13 7.00 -7.93
CA SER A 84 -11.78 8.19 -7.17
C SER A 84 -12.07 9.47 -7.98
N ASP A 85 -12.59 10.53 -7.38
CA ASP A 85 -12.70 11.85 -8.03
C ASP A 85 -11.37 12.61 -8.11
N SER A 86 -10.30 12.06 -7.54
CA SER A 86 -8.99 12.69 -7.48
C SER A 86 -8.42 13.05 -8.86
N ARG A 87 -7.93 14.29 -8.96
CA ARG A 87 -7.17 14.81 -10.10
C ARG A 87 -5.70 15.05 -9.75
N LEU A 88 -5.20 14.39 -8.70
CA LEU A 88 -3.80 14.49 -8.31
C LEU A 88 -2.86 14.07 -9.43
N LYS A 89 -1.64 14.61 -9.42
CA LYS A 89 -0.60 14.22 -10.37
C LYS A 89 -0.30 12.72 -10.25
N PRO A 90 0.00 12.02 -11.35
CA PRO A 90 0.31 10.59 -11.33
C PRO A 90 1.39 10.18 -10.32
N ASP A 91 2.43 11.00 -10.14
CA ASP A 91 3.49 10.72 -9.16
C ASP A 91 3.01 10.83 -7.71
N SER A 92 2.09 11.76 -7.41
CA SER A 92 1.46 11.84 -6.09
C SER A 92 0.60 10.60 -5.82
N VAL A 93 -0.14 10.11 -6.82
CA VAL A 93 -0.92 8.87 -6.70
C VAL A 93 -0.01 7.65 -6.49
N LYS A 94 1.14 7.58 -7.19
CA LYS A 94 2.15 6.54 -6.96
C LYS A 94 2.62 6.52 -5.51
N GLN A 95 2.99 7.68 -4.98
CA GLN A 95 3.47 7.79 -3.61
C GLN A 95 2.40 7.40 -2.59
N ILE A 96 1.19 7.97 -2.70
CA ILE A 96 0.07 7.68 -1.81
C ILE A 96 -0.28 6.18 -1.82
N TYR A 97 -0.34 5.57 -3.01
CA TYR A 97 -0.58 4.14 -3.16
C TYR A 97 0.50 3.33 -2.46
N TYR A 98 1.77 3.65 -2.73
CA TYR A 98 2.91 2.93 -2.14
C TYR A 98 2.88 2.99 -0.61
N ASP A 99 2.75 4.20 -0.05
CA ASP A 99 2.73 4.42 1.39
C ASP A 99 1.51 3.78 2.06
N GLY A 100 0.35 3.79 1.39
CA GLY A 100 -0.85 3.10 1.83
C GLY A 100 -0.66 1.58 1.86
N CYS A 101 -0.11 1.01 0.79
CA CYS A 101 0.17 -0.42 0.68
C CYS A 101 1.18 -0.90 1.73
N ILE A 102 2.28 -0.16 1.92
CA ILE A 102 3.29 -0.50 2.95
C ILE A 102 2.66 -0.49 4.35
N ARG A 103 1.88 0.54 4.67
CA ARG A 103 1.18 0.61 5.97
C ARG A 103 0.23 -0.57 6.16
N HIS A 104 -0.49 -0.98 5.11
CA HIS A 104 -1.38 -2.12 5.15
C HIS A 104 -0.63 -3.44 5.41
N GLU A 105 0.45 -3.70 4.67
CA GLU A 105 1.24 -4.94 4.84
C GLU A 105 1.89 -5.04 6.21
N VAL A 106 2.39 -3.92 6.74
CA VAL A 106 2.96 -3.86 8.09
C VAL A 106 1.89 -4.10 9.16
N ALA A 107 0.70 -3.50 9.01
CA ALA A 107 -0.37 -3.61 10.00
C ALA A 107 -1.05 -4.98 10.04
N ARG A 108 -0.99 -5.76 8.95
CA ARG A 108 -1.60 -7.10 8.86
C ARG A 108 -0.82 -8.18 9.62
N ARG A 109 0.42 -7.91 10.03
CA ARG A 109 1.36 -8.88 10.60
C ARG A 109 1.56 -8.69 12.11
#